data_AF-A0A6I9RH72-F1
#
_entry.id   AF-A0A6I9RH72-F1
#
_cell.length_a   1.000
_cell.length_b   1.000
_cell.length_c   1.000
_cell.angle_alpha   90.00
_cell.angle_beta   90.00
_cell.angle_gamma   90.00
#
_symmetry.space_group_name_H-M   'P 1'
#
loop_
_entity.id
_entity.type
_entity.pdbx_description
1 polymer ?
#
loop_
_entity_poly.entity_id
_entity_poly.type
_entity_poly.pdbx_seq_one_letter_code
_entity_poly.pdbx_strand_id
1 'polypeptide(L)'
;MKLDHRYHHHHVPCLHCHPYSYIRMVQHLIERCLLLHMTQDDCIKALAERAGILPIVTLTVWKELLKENRGFFQAYFQYATPRPFTYKSRQSVSKFDRRKNWRGARQD
;
A
#
# COMPACT_ATOMS: atom_id res chain seq x y z
N MET A 1 36.56 16.69 32.66
CA MET A 1 35.29 17.27 32.17
C MET A 1 34.29 16.14 32.04
N LYS A 2 33.39 15.98 33.02
CA LYS A 2 32.30 15.01 32.98
C LYS A 2 31.13 15.66 32.23
N LEU A 3 30.80 15.20 31.03
CA LEU A 3 29.49 15.49 30.44
C LEU A 3 28.53 14.33 30.73
N ASP A 4 27.82 14.59 31.82
CA ASP A 4 26.47 14.20 32.21
C ASP A 4 25.66 13.27 31.28
N HIS A 5 25.28 12.13 31.86
CA HIS A 5 24.32 11.12 31.42
C HIS A 5 22.87 11.64 31.52
N ARG A 6 22.47 12.66 30.76
CA ARG A 6 21.07 13.12 30.74
C ARG A 6 20.60 13.58 29.37
N TYR A 7 20.24 12.61 28.53
CA TYR A 7 19.07 12.70 27.66
C TYR A 7 18.59 11.28 27.38
N HIS A 8 17.42 10.91 27.90
CA HIS A 8 16.59 9.87 27.30
C HIS A 8 16.11 10.37 25.93
N HIS A 9 17.04 10.56 24.99
CA HIS A 9 16.74 10.86 23.60
C HIS A 9 16.13 9.60 23.01
N HIS A 10 14.92 9.71 22.47
CA HIS A 10 14.29 8.68 21.65
C HIS A 10 15.35 7.99 20.78
N HIS A 11 15.64 6.74 21.11
CA HIS A 11 16.77 5.99 20.57
C HIS A 11 16.44 5.54 19.14
N VAL A 12 16.42 6.51 18.22
CA VAL A 12 16.38 6.25 16.79
C VAL A 12 17.71 5.55 16.46
N PRO A 13 17.71 4.27 16.10
CA PRO A 13 18.94 3.54 15.79
C PRO A 13 19.68 4.26 14.67
N CYS A 14 21.00 4.25 14.69
CA CYS A 14 21.77 4.81 13.56
C CYS A 14 21.74 3.83 12.39
N LEU A 15 21.45 4.30 11.18
CA LEU A 15 21.48 3.48 9.96
C LEU A 15 22.87 2.86 9.71
N HIS A 16 23.95 3.55 10.07
CA HIS A 16 25.31 3.05 9.88
C HIS A 16 25.75 2.05 10.96
N CYS A 17 25.28 2.22 12.19
CA CYS A 17 25.70 1.36 13.30
C CYS A 17 24.80 0.12 13.45
N HIS A 18 23.50 0.28 13.20
CA HIS A 18 22.49 -0.75 13.41
C HIS A 18 21.47 -0.75 12.25
N PRO A 19 21.91 -1.07 11.01
CA PRO A 19 21.08 -0.95 9.82
C PRO A 19 19.79 -1.77 9.92
N TYR A 20 19.87 -2.98 10.47
CA TYR A 20 18.71 -3.86 10.64
C TYR A 20 17.64 -3.23 11.56
N SER A 21 18.07 -2.72 12.71
CA SER A 21 17.19 -2.08 13.68
C SER A 21 16.55 -0.80 13.12
N TYR A 22 17.31 -0.03 12.32
CA TYR A 22 16.77 1.14 11.63
C TYR A 22 15.71 0.78 10.60
N ILE A 23 15.99 -0.18 9.72
CA ILE A 23 15.03 -0.61 8.71
C ILE A 23 13.75 -1.15 9.36
N ARG A 24 13.87 -1.95 10.43
CA ARG A 24 12.70 -2.42 11.19
C ARG A 24 11.89 -1.29 11.80
N MET A 25 12.54 -0.28 12.35
CA MET A 25 11.84 0.90 12.88
C MET A 25 11.09 1.64 11.76
N VAL A 26 11.73 1.85 10.60
CA VAL A 26 11.09 2.48 9.43
C VAL A 26 9.91 1.65 8.93
N GLN A 27 10.05 0.34 8.84
CA GLN A 27 8.96 -0.58 8.50
C GLN A 27 7.77 -0.40 9.46
N HIS A 28 8.01 -0.43 10.77
CA HIS A 28 6.95 -0.26 11.76
C HIS A 28 6.23 1.08 11.63
N LEU A 29 6.97 2.14 11.30
CA LEU A 29 6.39 3.46 11.06
C LEU A 29 5.53 3.49 9.78
N ILE A 30 5.97 2.79 8.72
CA ILE A 30 5.18 2.62 7.49
C ILE A 30 3.89 1.84 7.79
N GLU A 31 3.97 0.75 8.57
CA GLU A 31 2.79 -0.03 9.00
C GLU A 31 1.78 0.86 9.74
N ARG A 32 2.25 1.75 10.62
CA ARG A 32 1.39 2.72 11.30
C ARG A 32 0.76 3.73 10.34
N CYS A 33 1.49 4.21 9.33
CA CYS A 33 0.93 5.08 8.29
C CYS A 33 -0.17 4.37 7.47
N LEU A 34 0.03 3.08 7.15
CA LEU A 34 -0.96 2.26 6.47
C LEU A 34 -2.23 2.07 7.31
N LEU A 35 -2.10 1.84 8.62
CA LEU A 35 -3.24 1.77 9.53
C LEU A 35 -4.04 3.09 9.60
N LEU A 36 -3.39 4.22 9.36
CA LEU A 36 -4.02 5.54 9.30
C LEU A 36 -4.55 5.88 7.89
N HIS A 37 -4.56 4.91 6.97
CA HIS A 37 -5.01 5.07 5.58
C HIS A 37 -4.29 6.17 4.80
N MET A 38 -3.02 6.40 5.11
CA MET A 38 -2.20 7.38 4.41
C MET A 38 -1.78 6.88 3.03
N THR A 39 -1.71 7.81 2.06
CA THR A 39 -1.07 7.53 0.77
C THR A 39 0.45 7.39 0.95
N GLN A 40 1.14 6.90 -0.07
CA GLN A 40 2.60 6.82 -0.05
C GLN A 40 3.24 8.19 0.16
N ASP A 41 2.73 9.23 -0.50
CA ASP A 41 3.26 10.59 -0.38
C ASP A 41 3.01 11.18 1.01
N ASP A 42 1.83 10.95 1.58
CA ASP A 42 1.52 11.39 2.94
C ASP A 42 2.40 10.67 3.97
N CYS A 43 2.64 9.37 3.78
CA CYS A 43 3.57 8.59 4.60
C CYS A 43 4.99 9.16 4.51
N ILE A 44 5.49 9.48 3.31
CA ILE A 44 6.83 10.04 3.11
C ILE A 44 6.97 11.39 3.82
N LYS A 45 6.00 12.30 3.63
CA LYS A 45 6.00 13.62 4.27
C LYS A 45 5.92 13.50 5.79
N ALA A 46 5.00 12.69 6.29
CA ALA A 46 4.80 12.52 7.74
C ALA A 46 6.05 11.96 8.43
N LEU A 47 6.75 11.00 7.82
CA LEU A 47 7.96 10.42 8.39
C LEU A 47 9.18 11.36 8.30
N ALA A 48 9.27 12.17 7.25
CA ALA A 48 10.29 13.20 7.15
C ALA A 48 10.11 14.27 8.23
N GLU A 49 8.88 14.78 8.40
CA GLU A 49 8.58 15.87 9.35
C GLU A 49 8.60 15.40 10.82
N ARG A 50 8.02 14.24 11.11
CA ARG A 50 7.80 13.79 12.51
C ARG A 50 8.91 12.92 13.06
N ALA A 51 9.62 12.19 12.20
CA ALA A 51 10.65 11.23 12.61
C ALA A 51 12.04 11.56 12.03
N GLY A 52 12.16 12.61 11.21
CA GLY A 52 13.44 12.99 10.59
C GLY A 52 14.00 11.94 9.63
N ILE A 53 13.15 11.03 9.14
CA ILE A 53 13.59 9.96 8.23
C ILE A 53 13.74 10.53 6.82
N LEU A 54 14.89 10.28 6.20
CA LEU A 54 15.13 10.70 4.83
C LEU A 54 14.08 10.08 3.88
N PRO A 55 13.41 10.88 3.02
CA PRO A 55 12.38 10.39 2.08
C PRO A 55 12.82 9.20 1.24
N ILE A 56 14.10 9.19 0.80
CA ILE A 56 14.66 8.11 0.01
C ILE A 56 14.67 6.77 0.76
N VAL A 57 14.88 6.80 2.08
CA VAL A 57 14.87 5.58 2.90
C VAL A 57 13.45 5.05 3.03
N THR A 58 12.48 5.90 3.36
CA THR A 58 11.06 5.53 3.39
C THR A 58 10.60 4.95 2.06
N LEU A 59 10.96 5.60 0.94
CA LEU A 59 10.61 5.12 -0.40
C LEU A 59 11.21 3.74 -0.70
N THR A 60 12.47 3.53 -0.30
CA THR A 60 13.16 2.25 -0.53
C THR A 60 12.51 1.13 0.27
N VAL A 61 12.28 1.34 1.57
CA VAL A 61 11.64 0.34 2.43
C VAL A 61 10.21 0.05 1.97
N TRP A 62 9.46 1.08 1.58
CA TRP A 62 8.11 0.91 1.04
C TRP A 62 8.09 0.05 -0.23
N LYS A 63 9.03 0.28 -1.16
CA LYS A 63 9.14 -0.51 -2.40
C LYS A 63 9.43 -1.99 -2.13
N GLU A 64 10.34 -2.28 -1.20
CA GLU A 64 10.63 -3.66 -0.82
C GLU A 64 9.42 -4.31 -0.12
N LEU A 65 8.74 -3.60 0.78
CA LEU A 65 7.50 -4.09 1.41
C LEU A 65 6.41 -4.40 0.37
N LEU A 66 6.23 -3.52 -0.62
CA LEU A 66 5.28 -3.73 -1.71
C LEU A 66 5.62 -4.97 -2.55
N LYS A 67 6.90 -5.18 -2.83
CA LYS A 67 7.38 -6.32 -3.61
C LYS A 67 7.16 -7.65 -2.87
N GLU A 68 7.42 -7.68 -1.57
CA GLU A 68 7.24 -8.86 -0.72
C GLU A 68 5.76 -9.15 -0.40
N ASN A 69 4.92 -8.11 -0.30
CA ASN A 69 3.54 -8.22 0.18
C ASN A 69 2.49 -7.74 -0.84
N ARG A 70 2.64 -8.13 -2.11
CA ARG A 70 1.80 -7.61 -3.22
C ARG A 70 0.29 -7.73 -2.96
N GLY A 71 -0.17 -8.87 -2.45
CA GLY A 71 -1.59 -9.11 -2.19
C GLY A 71 -2.17 -8.17 -1.14
N PHE A 72 -1.41 -7.88 -0.08
CA PHE A 72 -1.82 -6.92 0.95
C PHE A 72 -1.96 -5.51 0.37
N PHE A 73 -0.94 -5.04 -0.36
CA PHE A 73 -0.97 -3.68 -0.92
C PHE A 73 -2.04 -3.51 -2.00
N GLN A 74 -2.32 -4.55 -2.79
CA GLN A 74 -3.43 -4.53 -3.74
C GLN A 74 -4.78 -4.31 -3.03
N ALA A 75 -5.04 -5.05 -1.94
CA ALA A 75 -6.25 -4.86 -1.14
C ALA A 75 -6.27 -3.48 -0.45
N TYR A 76 -5.12 -3.03 0.06
CA TYR A 76 -4.97 -1.72 0.68
C TYR A 76 -5.32 -0.58 -0.29
N PHE A 77 -4.79 -0.60 -1.52
CA PHE A 77 -5.10 0.44 -2.50
C PHE A 77 -6.56 0.40 -2.98
N GLN A 78 -7.18 -0.79 -3.05
CA GLN A 78 -8.63 -0.88 -3.33
C GLN A 78 -9.49 -0.29 -2.21
N TYR A 79 -9.04 -0.36 -0.97
CA TYR A 79 -9.72 0.29 0.15
C TYR A 79 -9.46 1.80 0.18
N ALA A 80 -8.21 2.21 -0.03
CA ALA A 80 -7.79 3.60 0.05
C ALA A 80 -8.29 4.45 -1.14
N THR A 81 -8.67 3.82 -2.25
CA THR A 81 -9.40 4.51 -3.32
C THR A 81 -10.83 4.78 -2.85
N PRO A 82 -11.30 6.04 -2.85
CA PRO A 82 -12.73 6.32 -2.73
C PRO A 82 -13.41 5.55 -3.86
N ARG A 83 -14.26 4.57 -3.52
CA ARG A 83 -15.02 3.86 -4.53
C ARG A 83 -15.72 4.91 -5.39
N PRO A 84 -15.49 4.97 -6.71
CA PRO A 84 -16.34 5.79 -7.55
C PRO A 84 -17.76 5.29 -7.31
N PHE A 85 -18.63 6.20 -6.89
CA PHE A 85 -20.05 5.93 -6.69
C PHE A 85 -20.62 5.62 -8.08
N THR A 86 -20.50 4.36 -8.51
CA THR A 86 -21.08 3.91 -9.76
C THR A 86 -22.59 3.84 -9.53
N TYR A 87 -23.29 4.93 -9.85
CA TYR A 87 -24.69 4.81 -10.21
C TYR A 87 -24.76 3.71 -11.27
N LYS A 88 -25.46 2.62 -10.96
CA LYS A 88 -25.71 1.53 -11.91
C LYS A 88 -26.37 2.13 -13.15
N SER A 89 -25.62 2.41 -14.21
CA SER A 89 -26.23 2.50 -15.52
C SER A 89 -26.60 1.08 -15.92
N ARG A 90 -27.90 0.78 -15.85
CA ARG A 90 -28.47 -0.31 -16.61
C ARG A 90 -28.25 0.04 -18.07
N GLN A 91 -27.42 -0.72 -18.77
CA GLN A 91 -27.63 -1.24 -20.15
C GLN A 91 -26.28 -1.55 -20.80
N SER A 92 -26.02 -2.84 -21.01
CA SER A 92 -25.75 -3.39 -22.34
C SER A 92 -25.50 -4.88 -22.17
N VAL A 93 -26.57 -5.67 -22.27
CA VAL A 93 -26.43 -7.10 -22.50
C VAL A 93 -26.24 -7.26 -24.00
N SER A 94 -24.99 -7.28 -24.47
CA SER A 94 -24.66 -7.79 -25.81
C SER A 94 -24.79 -9.31 -25.78
N LYS A 95 -26.03 -9.79 -25.83
CA LYS A 95 -26.38 -11.21 -26.05
C LYS A 95 -25.99 -11.59 -27.48
N PHE A 96 -24.73 -11.94 -27.69
CA PHE A 96 -24.32 -12.81 -28.80
C PHE A 96 -24.13 -14.23 -28.26
N ASP A 97 -25.25 -14.86 -27.93
CA ASP A 97 -25.30 -16.29 -27.67
C ASP A 97 -26.49 -16.85 -28.45
N ARG A 98 -26.30 -16.95 -29.77
CA ARG A 98 -27.24 -17.67 -30.65
C ARG A 98 -26.65 -19.05 -30.93
N ARG A 99 -26.78 -19.95 -29.94
CA ARG A 99 -26.64 -21.39 -30.15
C ARG A 99 -27.96 -22.08 -29.84
N LYS A 100 -28.41 -22.87 -30.81
CA LYS A 100 -29.31 -24.06 -30.78
C LYS A 100 -30.16 -24.04 -32.05
N ASN A 101 -30.51 -25.14 -32.71
CA ASN A 101 -30.11 -26.55 -32.68
C ASN A 101 -30.90 -27.21 -33.84
N TRP A 102 -30.38 -28.27 -34.42
CA TRP A 102 -31.02 -29.06 -35.49
C TRP A 102 -32.29 -29.80 -35.00
N ARG A 103 -33.39 -29.77 -35.77
CA ARG A 103 -34.32 -30.89 -36.10
C ARG A 103 -35.63 -30.42 -36.79
N GLY A 104 -36.03 -31.15 -37.84
CA GLY A 104 -37.35 -31.11 -38.52
C GLY A 104 -37.18 -31.04 -40.05
N ALA A 105 -37.12 -32.13 -40.81
CA ALA A 105 -38.14 -33.14 -41.13
C ALA A 105 -39.35 -32.59 -41.91
N ARG A 106 -39.55 -33.16 -43.11
CA ARG A 106 -40.67 -33.07 -44.08
C ARG A 106 -40.67 -31.89 -45.07
N GLN A 107 -40.39 -32.21 -46.33
CA GLN A 107 -41.03 -31.60 -47.49
C GLN A 107 -41.66 -32.73 -48.30
N ASP A 108 -42.94 -32.53 -48.61
CA ASP A 108 -43.74 -33.26 -49.59
C ASP A 108 -43.27 -32.99 -51.03
#